data_AF-A0A182SQD4-F1
#
_entry.id   AF-A0A182SQD4-F1
#
_cell.length_a   1.000
_cell.length_b   1.000
_cell.length_c   1.000
_cell.angle_alpha   90.00
_cell.angle_beta   90.00
_cell.angle_gamma   90.00
#
_symmetry.space_group_name_H-M   'P 1'
#
loop_
_entity.id
_entity.type
_entity.pdbx_description
1 polymer ?
#
loop_
_entity_poly.entity_id
_entity_poly.type
_entity_poly.pdbx_seq_one_letter_code
_entity_poly.pdbx_strand_id
1 'polypeptide(L)'
;MGRKTYFGVPESKRPLPDRLNIVLTRNASAYAFPPDVLVCGSLQEALLKLDTTNYGKDIENIWVVGGNSVYKEAMESDRCYRVYLTEIKKQFDCDAFFPEIPKTFVVVDNDADIPTDVQEENGIQYVYKIYENKH
;
A
#
# COMPACT_ATOMS: atom_id res chain seq x y z
N MET A 1 -3.85 -0.40 -4.98
CA MET A 1 -2.72 -1.33 -5.21
C MET A 1 -2.46 -1.51 -6.70
N GLY A 2 -1.25 -1.88 -7.12
CA GLY A 2 -0.94 -2.19 -8.52
C GLY A 2 -1.44 -3.58 -8.95
N ARG A 3 -1.65 -3.77 -10.25
CA ARG A 3 -2.12 -5.05 -10.85
C ARG A 3 -1.35 -6.29 -10.38
N LYS A 4 -0.02 -6.27 -10.39
CA LYS A 4 0.81 -7.42 -9.97
C LYS A 4 0.57 -7.77 -8.50
N THR A 5 0.46 -6.77 -7.64
CA THR A 5 0.13 -6.95 -6.22
C THR A 5 -1.24 -7.59 -6.05
N TYR A 6 -2.26 -7.09 -6.76
CA TYR A 6 -3.61 -7.67 -6.70
C TYR A 6 -3.63 -9.16 -7.09
N PHE A 7 -2.95 -9.54 -8.19
CA PHE A 7 -2.88 -10.95 -8.60
C PHE A 7 -1.95 -11.81 -7.74
N GLY A 8 -1.04 -11.20 -6.98
CA GLY A 8 -0.20 -11.89 -6.00
C GLY A 8 -0.93 -12.22 -4.70
N VAL A 9 -2.05 -11.56 -4.40
CA VAL A 9 -2.94 -11.96 -3.30
C VAL A 9 -3.61 -13.29 -3.69
N PRO A 10 -3.61 -14.30 -2.79
CA PRO A 10 -4.33 -15.55 -3.03
C PRO A 10 -5.76 -15.31 -3.46
N GLU A 11 -6.27 -16.10 -4.40
CA GLU A 11 -7.61 -15.91 -4.95
C GLU A 11 -8.71 -15.99 -3.88
N SER A 12 -8.54 -16.85 -2.87
CA SER A 12 -9.45 -16.97 -1.73
C SER A 12 -9.46 -15.75 -0.80
N LYS A 13 -8.52 -14.81 -0.97
CA LYS A 13 -8.36 -13.60 -0.15
C LYS A 13 -8.54 -12.31 -0.94
N ARG A 14 -8.87 -12.38 -2.24
CA ARG A 14 -9.12 -11.21 -3.09
C ARG A 14 -10.59 -11.17 -3.54
N PRO A 15 -11.24 -9.99 -3.56
CA PRO A 15 -10.75 -8.73 -3.01
C PRO A 15 -10.55 -8.82 -1.49
N LEU A 16 -9.72 -7.92 -0.95
CA LEU A 16 -9.48 -7.88 0.48
C LEU A 16 -10.78 -7.51 1.22
N PRO A 17 -11.25 -8.31 2.19
CA PRO A 17 -12.56 -8.11 2.82
C PRO A 17 -12.64 -6.78 3.59
N ASP A 18 -13.85 -6.24 3.70
CA ASP A 18 -14.20 -5.01 4.43
C ASP A 18 -13.47 -3.75 3.97
N ARG A 19 -12.99 -3.76 2.71
CA ARG A 19 -12.23 -2.66 2.10
C ARG A 19 -12.69 -2.43 0.67
N LEU A 20 -12.77 -1.16 0.27
CA LEU A 20 -12.83 -0.81 -1.14
C LEU A 20 -11.48 -1.15 -1.79
N ASN A 21 -11.49 -2.11 -2.72
CA ASN A 21 -10.29 -2.51 -3.42
C ASN A 21 -10.15 -1.70 -4.72
N ILE A 22 -9.06 -0.93 -4.84
CA ILE A 22 -8.71 -0.19 -6.06
C ILE A 22 -7.46 -0.79 -6.71
N VAL A 23 -7.59 -1.23 -7.96
CA VAL A 23 -6.49 -1.80 -8.75
C VAL A 23 -6.03 -0.83 -9.83
N LEU A 24 -4.72 -0.58 -9.86
CA LEU A 24 -4.07 0.27 -10.85
C LEU A 24 -3.54 -0.56 -12.03
N THR A 25 -4.07 -0.31 -13.22
CA THR A 25 -3.61 -0.91 -14.49
C THR A 25 -3.95 -0.02 -15.68
N ARG A 26 -2.98 0.13 -16.61
CA ARG A 26 -3.20 0.82 -17.90
C ARG A 26 -3.89 -0.06 -18.94
N ASN A 27 -4.05 -1.35 -18.66
CA ASN A 27 -4.66 -2.32 -19.58
C ASN A 27 -5.78 -3.06 -18.85
N ALA A 28 -6.85 -2.34 -18.52
CA ALA A 28 -7.98 -2.89 -17.77
C ALA A 28 -8.72 -3.98 -18.54
N SER A 29 -8.86 -3.83 -19.86
CA SER A 29 -9.57 -4.79 -20.72
C SER A 29 -8.91 -6.16 -20.86
N ALA A 30 -7.61 -6.28 -20.53
CA ALA A 30 -6.91 -7.55 -20.58
C ALA A 30 -7.12 -8.45 -19.36
N TYR A 31 -7.88 -8.01 -18.35
CA TYR A 31 -8.08 -8.75 -17.10
C TYR A 31 -9.54 -8.72 -16.67
N ALA A 32 -9.98 -9.80 -16.02
CA ALA A 32 -11.27 -9.85 -15.36
C ALA A 32 -11.11 -9.40 -13.90
N PHE A 33 -11.95 -8.45 -13.49
CA PHE A 33 -12.08 -8.01 -12.11
C PHE A 33 -13.52 -8.20 -11.65
N PRO A 34 -13.76 -8.58 -10.39
CA PRO A 34 -15.13 -8.67 -9.87
C PRO A 34 -15.75 -7.27 -9.74
N PRO A 35 -17.10 -7.16 -9.70
CA PRO A 35 -17.80 -5.87 -9.70
C PRO A 35 -17.48 -4.94 -8.53
N ASP A 36 -17.02 -5.50 -7.42
CA ASP A 36 -16.66 -4.81 -6.17
C ASP A 36 -15.19 -4.30 -6.16
N VAL A 37 -14.46 -4.47 -7.27
CA VAL A 37 -13.11 -3.92 -7.47
C VAL A 37 -13.17 -2.73 -8.42
N LEU A 38 -12.75 -1.57 -7.93
CA LEU A 38 -12.61 -0.37 -8.76
C LEU A 38 -11.27 -0.43 -9.52
N VAL A 39 -11.32 -0.25 -10.83
CA VAL A 39 -10.12 -0.25 -11.68
C VAL A 39 -9.82 1.16 -12.17
N CYS A 40 -8.56 1.58 -12.03
CA CYS A 40 -8.07 2.90 -12.43
C CYS A 40 -6.76 2.77 -13.23
N GLY A 41 -6.50 3.71 -14.14
CA GLY A 41 -5.28 3.77 -14.95
C GLY A 41 -4.05 4.32 -14.21
N SER A 42 -4.25 5.10 -13.15
CA SER A 42 -3.20 5.73 -12.35
C SER A 42 -3.63 5.98 -10.90
N LEU A 43 -2.67 6.29 -10.03
CA LEU A 43 -2.98 6.70 -8.64
C LEU A 43 -3.77 8.00 -8.63
N GLN A 44 -3.40 8.97 -9.47
CA GLN A 44 -4.13 10.24 -9.60
C GLN A 44 -5.60 10.04 -10.00
N GLU A 45 -5.90 9.15 -10.95
CA GLU A 45 -7.28 8.84 -11.32
C GLU A 45 -8.06 8.20 -10.17
N ALA A 46 -7.42 7.29 -9.42
CA ALA A 46 -8.04 6.67 -8.25
C ALA A 46 -8.37 7.71 -7.17
N LEU A 47 -7.42 8.59 -6.84
CA LEU A 47 -7.62 9.66 -5.88
C LEU A 47 -8.72 10.63 -6.34
N LEU A 48 -8.71 11.05 -7.61
CA LEU A 48 -9.77 11.91 -8.17
C LEU A 48 -11.15 11.27 -8.05
N LYS A 49 -11.28 9.96 -8.36
CA LYS A 49 -12.56 9.24 -8.20
C LYS A 49 -13.02 9.20 -6.74
N LEU A 50 -12.10 8.98 -5.80
CA LEU A 50 -12.42 9.03 -4.38
C LEU A 50 -12.90 10.42 -3.95
N ASP A 51 -12.24 11.48 -4.43
CA ASP A 51 -12.58 12.86 -4.05
C ASP A 51 -13.91 13.35 -4.66
N THR A 52 -14.27 12.86 -5.85
CA THR A 52 -15.35 13.45 -6.68
C THR A 52 -16.59 12.57 -6.86
N THR A 53 -16.59 11.36 -6.32
CA THR A 53 -17.71 10.41 -6.48
C THR A 53 -18.11 9.78 -5.15
N ASN A 54 -19.19 9.01 -5.16
CA ASN A 54 -19.64 8.29 -3.96
C ASN A 54 -18.66 7.21 -3.47
N TYR A 55 -17.64 6.84 -4.26
CA TYR A 55 -16.64 5.86 -3.82
C TYR A 55 -15.88 6.30 -2.57
N GLY A 56 -15.67 7.61 -2.37
CA GLY A 56 -14.95 8.13 -1.21
C GLY A 56 -15.82 8.47 0.00
N LYS A 57 -17.16 8.40 -0.11
CA LYS A 57 -18.08 8.93 0.90
C LYS A 57 -17.91 8.30 2.28
N ASP A 58 -17.68 6.99 2.33
CA ASP A 58 -17.56 6.20 3.56
C ASP A 58 -16.12 5.71 3.78
N ILE A 59 -15.13 6.37 3.15
CA ILE A 59 -13.72 6.01 3.26
C ILE A 59 -13.04 6.90 4.29
N GLU A 60 -12.59 6.28 5.38
CA GLU A 60 -11.81 6.97 6.42
C GLU A 60 -10.34 7.13 6.00
N ASN A 61 -9.69 6.03 5.59
CA ASN A 61 -8.26 5.98 5.30
C ASN A 61 -7.98 5.33 3.94
N ILE A 62 -7.03 5.90 3.19
CA ILE A 62 -6.55 5.35 1.91
C ILE A 62 -5.21 4.67 2.14
N TRP A 63 -5.15 3.37 1.87
CA TRP A 63 -3.93 2.56 2.05
C TRP A 63 -3.33 2.13 0.71
N VAL A 64 -2.12 2.61 0.43
CA VAL A 64 -1.31 2.09 -0.69
C VAL A 64 -0.60 0.83 -0.22
N VAL A 65 -1.10 -0.33 -0.66
CA VAL A 65 -0.52 -1.64 -0.31
C VAL A 65 0.41 -2.21 -1.40
N GLY A 66 1.03 -1.31 -2.17
CA GLY A 66 2.06 -1.62 -3.17
C GLY A 66 1.57 -1.78 -4.61
N GLY A 67 2.44 -2.16 -5.55
CA GLY A 67 3.87 -2.51 -5.39
C GLY A 67 4.82 -1.32 -5.61
N ASN A 68 6.10 -1.60 -5.91
CA ASN A 68 7.20 -0.63 -6.04
C ASN A 68 6.80 0.70 -6.70
N SER A 69 6.30 0.67 -7.95
CA SER A 69 5.96 1.90 -8.69
C SER A 69 4.85 2.71 -8.01
N VAL A 70 3.90 2.04 -7.37
CA VAL A 70 2.77 2.69 -6.67
C VAL A 70 3.24 3.27 -5.34
N TYR A 71 4.11 2.58 -4.61
CA TYR A 71 4.75 3.14 -3.42
C TYR A 71 5.54 4.39 -3.75
N LYS A 72 6.33 4.35 -4.82
CA LYS A 72 7.13 5.49 -5.27
C LYS A 72 6.24 6.69 -5.59
N GLU A 73 5.25 6.51 -6.47
CA GLU A 73 4.31 7.57 -6.86
C GLU A 73 3.54 8.13 -5.65
N ALA A 74 3.16 7.27 -4.69
CA ALA A 74 2.47 7.70 -3.49
C ALA A 74 3.37 8.53 -2.56
N MET A 75 4.60 8.09 -2.27
CA MET A 75 5.52 8.83 -1.40
C MET A 75 6.02 10.13 -2.01
N GLU A 76 5.98 10.27 -3.33
CA GLU A 76 6.26 11.53 -4.04
C GLU A 76 5.07 12.51 -3.98
N SER A 77 3.88 12.08 -3.54
CA SER A 77 2.71 12.95 -3.35
C SER A 77 2.69 13.57 -1.96
N ASP A 78 2.29 14.83 -1.92
CA ASP A 78 1.90 15.60 -0.72
C ASP A 78 0.77 14.97 0.11
N ARG A 79 -0.04 14.08 -0.49
CA ARG A 79 -1.13 13.37 0.21
C ARG A 79 -0.65 12.16 1.01
N CYS A 80 0.61 11.74 0.87
CA CYS A 80 1.15 10.63 1.65
C CYS A 80 1.61 11.12 3.02
N TYR A 81 0.82 10.81 4.04
CA TYR A 81 1.07 11.21 5.42
C TYR A 81 2.07 10.29 6.13
N ARG A 82 1.90 8.97 6.05
CA ARG A 82 2.72 8.00 6.78
C ARG A 82 3.08 6.77 5.94
N VAL A 83 4.22 6.18 6.26
CA VAL A 83 4.67 4.86 5.78
C VAL A 83 4.78 3.92 6.97
N TYR A 84 3.99 2.85 6.94
CA TYR A 84 4.06 1.76 7.90
C TYR A 84 4.95 0.67 7.33
N LEU A 85 6.15 0.50 7.91
CA LEU A 85 7.19 -0.39 7.41
C LEU A 85 7.38 -1.56 8.37
N THR A 86 7.23 -2.79 7.84
CA THR A 86 7.74 -3.99 8.51
C THR A 86 9.16 -4.24 8.03
N GLU A 87 10.15 -4.00 8.90
CA GLU A 87 11.56 -4.18 8.57
C GLU A 87 12.01 -5.62 8.88
N ILE A 88 12.09 -6.44 7.84
CA ILE A 88 12.53 -7.84 7.94
C ILE A 88 14.04 -7.91 8.19
N LYS A 89 14.46 -8.57 9.28
CA LYS A 89 15.88 -8.72 9.70
C LYS A 89 16.55 -9.95 9.08
N LYS A 90 16.22 -10.24 7.82
CA LYS A 90 16.79 -11.35 7.05
C LYS A 90 16.85 -10.98 5.57
N GLN A 91 17.86 -11.49 4.87
CA GLN A 91 18.00 -11.32 3.43
C GLN A 91 17.29 -12.45 2.69
N PHE A 92 16.64 -12.10 1.58
CA PHE A 92 15.98 -13.00 0.65
C PHE A 92 16.34 -12.60 -0.78
N ASP A 93 16.33 -13.58 -1.69
CA ASP A 93 16.44 -13.29 -3.12
C ASP A 93 15.14 -12.63 -3.60
N CYS A 94 15.26 -11.39 -4.09
CA CYS A 94 14.14 -10.55 -4.50
C CYS A 94 14.35 -10.03 -5.94
N ASP A 95 13.26 -9.95 -6.70
CA ASP A 95 13.22 -9.36 -8.05
C ASP A 95 12.49 -8.00 -8.10
N ALA A 96 11.92 -7.58 -6.97
CA ALA A 96 11.27 -6.31 -6.76
C ALA A 96 11.69 -5.71 -5.41
N PHE A 97 11.95 -4.41 -5.41
CA PHE A 97 12.47 -3.69 -4.23
C PHE A 97 11.53 -2.54 -3.84
N PHE A 98 11.48 -2.24 -2.55
CA PHE A 98 10.82 -1.03 -2.05
C PHE A 98 11.65 0.20 -2.48
N PRO A 99 11.03 1.29 -2.95
CA PRO A 99 11.75 2.50 -3.34
C PRO A 99 12.40 3.18 -2.12
N GLU A 100 13.39 4.03 -2.37
CA GLU A 100 13.99 4.85 -1.30
C GLU A 100 12.93 5.77 -0.69
N ILE A 101 12.87 5.82 0.64
CA ILE A 101 11.95 6.69 1.38
C ILE A 101 12.48 8.14 1.27
N PRO A 102 11.68 9.11 0.81
CA PRO A 102 12.12 10.50 0.72
C PRO A 102 12.56 11.05 2.08
N LYS A 103 13.57 11.93 2.10
CA LYS A 103 14.17 12.47 3.33
C LYS A 103 13.22 13.25 4.24
N THR A 104 12.06 13.64 3.71
CA THR A 104 11.01 14.36 4.43
C THR A 104 10.19 13.46 5.32
N PHE A 105 10.24 12.15 5.09
CA PHE A 105 9.72 11.15 5.99
C PHE A 105 10.74 10.86 7.09
N VAL A 106 10.37 11.14 8.34
CA VAL A 106 11.20 10.86 9.50
C VAL A 106 10.57 9.75 10.33
N VAL A 107 11.41 8.93 10.97
CA VAL A 107 10.93 7.91 11.90
C VAL A 107 10.26 8.61 13.09
N VAL A 108 9.08 8.14 13.46
CA VAL A 108 8.33 8.57 14.65
C VAL A 108 8.11 7.38 15.57
N ASP A 109 7.65 7.66 16.80
CA ASP A 109 7.20 6.60 17.69
C ASP A 109 6.03 5.84 17.05
N ASN A 110 5.98 4.53 17.31
CA ASN A 110 4.88 3.70 16.84
C ASN A 110 3.57 4.10 17.53
N ASP A 111 2.45 3.95 16.82
CA ASP A 111 1.13 4.09 17.43
C ASP A 111 0.96 3.07 18.57
N ALA A 112 0.09 3.37 19.54
CA ALA A 112 0.03 2.64 20.81
C ALA A 112 -0.27 1.14 20.68
N ASP A 113 -0.90 0.73 19.58
CA ASP A 113 -1.28 -0.64 19.25
C ASP A 113 -0.23 -1.38 18.39
N ILE A 114 0.88 -0.71 18.02
CA ILE A 114 1.94 -1.28 17.21
C ILE A 114 3.16 -1.60 18.10
N PRO A 115 3.55 -2.89 18.22
CA PRO A 115 4.70 -3.30 19.03
C PRO A 115 6.00 -2.57 18.64
N THR A 116 6.84 -2.30 19.63
CA THR A 116 8.17 -1.68 19.44
C THR A 116 9.32 -2.67 19.57
N ASP A 117 9.06 -3.81 20.18
CA ASP A 117 9.97 -4.94 20.35
C ASP A 117 10.12 -5.75 19.06
N VAL A 118 11.17 -6.57 19.03
CA VAL A 118 11.43 -7.50 17.92
C VAL A 118 10.39 -8.60 17.94
N GLN A 119 9.73 -8.79 16.80
CA GLN A 119 8.82 -9.89 16.56
C GLN A 119 9.56 -11.02 15.84
N GLU A 120 9.10 -12.26 16.02
CA GLU A 120 9.68 -13.42 15.34
C GLU A 120 8.61 -14.42 14.93
N GLU A 121 8.61 -14.79 13.64
CA GLU A 121 7.76 -15.85 13.11
C GLU A 121 8.59 -16.76 12.19
N ASN A 122 8.48 -18.07 12.36
CA ASN A 122 9.22 -19.07 11.56
C ASN A 122 10.74 -18.83 11.51
N GLY A 123 11.33 -18.34 12.62
CA GLY A 123 12.76 -18.01 12.71
C GLY A 123 13.16 -16.79 11.88
N ILE A 124 12.21 -15.92 11.52
CA ILE A 124 12.43 -14.66 10.82
C ILE A 124 12.06 -13.53 11.77
N GLN A 125 13.06 -12.74 12.14
CA GLN A 125 12.87 -11.57 12.98
C GLN A 125 12.47 -10.35 12.14
N TYR A 126 11.62 -9.50 12.70
CA TYR A 126 11.24 -8.23 12.10
C TYR A 126 10.82 -7.21 13.17
N VAL A 127 10.80 -5.93 12.79
CA VAL A 127 10.31 -4.83 13.63
C VAL A 127 9.34 -3.95 12.85
N TYR A 128 8.42 -3.30 13.54
CA TYR A 128 7.55 -2.30 12.95
C TYR A 128 8.16 -0.90 13.12
N LYS A 129 8.16 -0.11 12.04
CA LYS A 129 8.57 1.29 12.03
C LYS A 129 7.51 2.13 11.35
N ILE A 130 7.23 3.29 11.91
CA ILE A 130 6.40 4.31 11.26
C ILE A 130 7.30 5.47 10.83
N TYR A 131 7.16 5.86 9.58
CA TYR A 131 7.71 7.11 9.08
C TYR A 131 6.56 8.09 8.85
N GLU A 132 6.72 9.33 9.27
CA GLU A 132 5.76 10.39 9.04
C GLU A 132 6.37 11.49 8.18
N ASN A 133 5.62 11.93 7.19
CA ASN A 133 6.01 13.02 6.32
C ASN A 133 5.97 14.36 7.08
N LYS A 134 7.09 15.08 7.11
CA LYS A 134 7.24 16.38 7.79
C LYS A 134 7.24 17.57 6.82
N HIS A 135 6.77 17.36 5.60
CA HIS A 135 6.49 18.44 4.65
C HIS A 135 5.47 19.46 5.19
#